data_AF-A0A7C4BC51-F1
#
_entry.id   AF-A0A7C4BC51-F1
#
_cell.length_a   1.000
_cell.length_b   1.000
_cell.length_c   1.000
_cell.angle_alpha   90.00
_cell.angle_beta   90.00
_cell.angle_gamma   90.00
#
_symmetry.space_group_name_H-M   'P 1'
#
loop_
_entity.id
_entity.type
_entity.pdbx_description
1 polymer ?
#
loop_
_entity_poly.entity_id
_entity_poly.type
_entity_poly.pdbx_seq_one_letter_code
_entity_poly.pdbx_strand_id
1 'polypeptide(L)'
;MLTSTEGGITGKVFIASLGFDATHVLRLIVEKGLDSGDTVCLVTASRQHPRAESAVKSVSDFVERTNPRVRVEVMRLDEAEIEKNIALLARRILDGMKGGEVFVDVSGGPRGLALALYAASILAGAGDVSLTLETTGERVKVPVLPNPFAGVTERQLQALKSLPLTVTA
;
A
#
# COMPACT_ATOMS: atom_id res chain seq x y z
N MET A 1 22.66 12.68 24.70
CA MET A 1 21.80 13.44 23.78
C MET A 1 21.77 12.65 22.48
N LEU A 2 20.64 11.99 22.22
CA LEU A 2 20.15 11.41 20.96
C LEU A 2 19.00 10.49 21.40
N THR A 3 17.81 11.09 21.48
CA THR A 3 16.56 10.40 21.74
C THR A 3 16.19 9.61 20.49
N SER A 4 16.32 8.28 20.58
CA SER A 4 15.73 7.35 19.63
C SER A 4 14.21 7.42 19.80
N THR A 5 13.55 8.22 18.96
CA THR A 5 12.10 8.18 18.85
C THR A 5 11.73 6.98 17.98
N GLU A 6 11.78 5.77 18.54
CA GLU A 6 11.10 4.60 17.99
C GLU A 6 9.59 4.75 18.26
N GLY A 7 8.96 5.66 17.54
CA GLY A 7 7.50 5.71 17.43
C GLY A 7 7.07 4.72 16.36
N GLY A 8 7.13 3.42 16.67
CA GLY A 8 6.48 2.41 15.83
C GLY A 8 5.02 2.81 15.65
N ILE A 9 4.53 2.79 14.41
CA ILE A 9 3.13 3.09 14.11
C ILE A 9 2.29 1.95 14.70
N THR A 10 1.88 2.05 15.95
CA THR A 10 0.93 1.10 16.54
C THR A 10 -0.47 1.40 16.00
N GLY A 11 -0.90 0.64 15.00
CA GLY A 11 -2.20 0.84 14.35
C GLY A 11 -2.34 0.05 13.04
N LYS A 12 -3.57 -0.09 12.57
CA LYS A 12 -3.87 -0.68 11.26
C LYS A 12 -3.33 0.24 10.16
N VAL A 13 -2.83 -0.36 9.09
CA VAL A 13 -2.36 0.38 7.91
C VAL A 13 -3.20 -0.03 6.70
N PHE A 14 -3.93 0.93 6.16
CA PHE A 14 -4.69 0.78 4.92
C PHE A 14 -3.84 1.29 3.77
N ILE A 15 -3.57 0.46 2.76
CA ILE A 15 -2.80 0.86 1.58
C ILE A 15 -3.65 0.59 0.36
N ALA A 16 -4.11 1.65 -0.31
CA ALA A 16 -5.03 1.50 -1.44
C ALA A 16 -4.56 2.27 -2.66
N SER A 17 -4.60 1.62 -3.84
CA SER A 17 -4.45 2.33 -5.11
C SER A 17 -5.72 3.14 -5.39
N LEU A 18 -5.54 4.40 -5.80
CA LEU A 18 -6.62 5.38 -5.93
C LEU A 18 -6.60 6.09 -7.28
N GLY A 19 -7.77 6.11 -7.92
CA GLY A 19 -8.03 6.79 -9.18
C GLY A 19 -9.00 7.94 -8.96
N PHE A 20 -10.07 7.96 -9.77
CA PHE A 20 -11.08 9.02 -9.74
C PHE A 20 -12.28 8.73 -8.84
N ASP A 21 -12.32 7.55 -8.24
CA ASP A 21 -13.39 7.08 -7.37
C ASP A 21 -12.76 6.59 -6.07
N ALA A 22 -13.32 7.01 -4.94
CA ALA A 22 -12.87 6.67 -3.59
C ALA A 22 -13.70 5.55 -2.94
N THR A 23 -14.76 5.06 -3.59
CA THR A 23 -15.76 4.16 -3.02
C THR A 23 -15.15 2.89 -2.46
N HIS A 24 -14.19 2.27 -3.16
CA HIS A 24 -13.52 1.05 -2.67
C HIS A 24 -12.70 1.32 -1.40
N VAL A 25 -11.98 2.44 -1.33
CA VAL A 25 -11.20 2.82 -0.15
C VAL A 25 -12.11 3.10 1.04
N LEU A 26 -13.17 3.88 0.85
CA LEU A 26 -14.14 4.20 1.89
C LEU A 26 -14.81 2.93 2.43
N ARG A 27 -15.19 2.01 1.52
CA ARG A 27 -15.77 0.73 1.89
C ARG A 27 -14.81 -0.12 2.71
N LEU A 28 -13.54 -0.22 2.31
CA LEU A 28 -12.52 -0.94 3.09
C LEU A 28 -12.40 -0.36 4.51
N ILE A 29 -12.35 0.96 4.61
CA ILE A 29 -12.25 1.68 5.89
C ILE A 29 -13.46 1.38 6.78
N VAL A 30 -14.67 1.41 6.22
CA VAL A 30 -15.91 1.09 6.96
C VAL A 30 -15.92 -0.37 7.40
N GLU A 31 -15.53 -1.30 6.54
CA GLU A 31 -15.53 -2.75 6.80
C GLU A 31 -14.56 -3.15 7.93
N LYS A 32 -13.40 -2.50 8.01
CA LYS A 32 -12.35 -2.80 9.00
C LYS A 32 -12.37 -1.88 10.23
N GLY A 33 -13.09 -0.76 10.14
CA GLY A 33 -13.12 0.30 11.15
C GLY A 33 -11.81 1.09 11.25
N LEU A 34 -11.89 2.29 11.80
CA LEU A 34 -10.74 3.15 12.09
C LEU A 34 -10.53 3.32 13.60
N ASP A 35 -9.31 3.13 14.05
CA ASP A 35 -8.88 3.33 15.42
C ASP A 35 -7.80 4.42 15.52
N SER A 36 -7.62 4.97 16.73
CA SER A 36 -6.56 5.97 16.96
C SER A 36 -5.18 5.34 16.72
N GLY A 37 -4.35 5.99 15.90
CA GLY A 37 -3.03 5.48 15.54
C GLY A 37 -2.98 4.79 14.17
N ASP A 38 -4.13 4.51 13.55
CA ASP A 38 -4.18 3.96 12.20
C ASP A 38 -3.62 4.93 11.15
N THR A 39 -3.22 4.37 10.02
CA THR A 39 -2.76 5.15 8.86
C THR A 39 -3.45 4.69 7.58
N VAL A 40 -3.95 5.64 6.80
CA VAL A 40 -4.47 5.43 5.45
C VAL A 40 -3.46 5.98 4.44
N CYS A 41 -2.87 5.10 3.64
CA CYS A 41 -1.92 5.40 2.59
C CYS A 41 -2.57 5.25 1.21
N LEU A 42 -2.73 6.36 0.51
CA LEU A 42 -3.32 6.42 -0.83
C LEU A 42 -2.21 6.43 -1.88
N VAL A 43 -2.23 5.46 -2.79
CA VAL A 43 -1.25 5.34 -3.88
C VAL A 43 -1.90 5.85 -5.17
N THR A 44 -1.36 6.91 -5.77
CA THR A 44 -1.92 7.50 -6.99
C THR A 44 -0.83 8.01 -7.93
N ALA A 45 -1.21 8.43 -9.12
CA ALA A 45 -0.26 8.90 -10.14
C ALA A 45 0.47 10.18 -9.70
N SER A 46 1.73 10.30 -10.10
CA SER A 46 2.56 11.50 -9.91
C SER A 46 1.95 12.72 -10.58
N ARG A 47 1.39 12.52 -11.77
CA ARG A 47 0.65 13.55 -12.50
C ARG A 47 -0.69 13.80 -11.83
N GLN A 48 -0.82 14.97 -11.23
CA GLN A 48 -2.08 15.39 -10.61
C GLN A 48 -3.19 15.51 -11.65
N HIS A 49 -4.36 14.99 -11.30
CA HIS A 49 -5.58 15.12 -12.08
C HIS A 49 -6.71 15.59 -11.14
N PRO A 50 -7.52 16.60 -11.52
CA PRO A 50 -8.54 17.17 -10.61
C PRO A 50 -9.49 16.12 -10.02
N ARG A 51 -9.86 15.09 -10.80
CA ARG A 51 -10.70 13.99 -10.32
C ARG A 51 -9.99 13.09 -9.30
N ALA A 52 -8.68 12.86 -9.45
CA ALA A 52 -7.91 12.08 -8.49
C ALA A 52 -7.73 12.85 -7.18
N GLU A 53 -7.44 14.16 -7.26
CA GLU A 53 -7.35 15.02 -6.09
C GLU A 53 -8.70 15.15 -5.36
N SER A 54 -9.82 15.16 -6.10
CA SER A 54 -11.17 15.08 -5.52
C SER A 54 -11.42 13.76 -4.79
N ALA A 55 -10.95 12.64 -5.34
CA ALA A 55 -11.05 11.33 -4.69
C ALA A 55 -10.17 11.27 -3.42
N VAL A 56 -8.92 11.76 -3.49
CA VAL A 56 -8.02 11.90 -2.32
C VAL A 56 -8.71 12.74 -1.24
N LYS A 57 -9.24 13.91 -1.61
CA LYS A 57 -9.95 14.79 -0.68
C LYS A 57 -11.16 14.10 -0.05
N SER A 58 -11.93 13.35 -0.83
CA SER A 58 -13.07 12.58 -0.33
C SER A 58 -12.66 11.59 0.76
N VAL A 59 -11.56 10.86 0.57
CA VAL A 59 -11.03 9.95 1.60
C VAL A 59 -10.54 10.74 2.82
N SER A 60 -9.74 11.79 2.62
CA SER A 60 -9.21 12.60 3.72
C SER A 60 -10.32 13.24 4.56
N ASP A 61 -11.32 13.85 3.92
CA ASP A 61 -12.48 14.45 4.59
C ASP A 61 -13.27 13.40 5.38
N PHE A 62 -13.42 12.18 4.83
CA PHE A 62 -14.11 11.10 5.51
C PHE A 62 -13.35 10.63 6.74
N VAL A 63 -12.04 10.41 6.62
CA VAL A 63 -11.16 10.00 7.73
C VAL A 63 -11.17 11.06 8.82
N GLU A 64 -11.01 12.34 8.47
CA GLU A 64 -11.00 13.47 9.42
C GLU A 64 -12.31 13.55 10.24
N ARG A 65 -13.46 13.36 9.57
CA ARG A 65 -14.78 13.37 10.24
C ARG A 65 -15.01 12.14 11.11
N THR A 66 -14.47 11.00 10.71
CA THR A 66 -14.69 9.71 11.39
C THR A 66 -13.75 9.56 12.59
N ASN A 67 -12.47 9.87 12.40
CA ASN A 67 -11.45 9.83 13.45
C ASN A 67 -10.23 10.70 13.07
N PRO A 68 -10.14 11.94 13.60
CA PRO A 68 -9.06 12.88 13.25
C PRO A 68 -7.68 12.47 13.78
N ARG A 69 -7.57 11.39 14.57
CA ARG A 69 -6.29 10.83 15.04
C ARG A 69 -5.69 9.83 14.06
N VAL A 70 -6.37 9.53 12.96
CA VAL A 70 -5.88 8.68 11.87
C VAL A 70 -5.07 9.54 10.91
N ARG A 71 -3.90 9.04 10.51
CA ARG A 71 -3.05 9.74 9.54
C ARG A 71 -3.46 9.39 8.13
N VAL A 72 -3.59 10.39 7.25
CA VAL A 72 -3.76 10.16 5.81
C VAL A 72 -2.49 10.58 5.08
N GLU A 73 -1.91 9.64 4.34
CA GLU A 73 -0.70 9.82 3.53
C GLU A 73 -1.03 9.60 2.06
N VAL A 74 -0.39 10.35 1.16
CA VAL A 74 -0.58 10.20 -0.28
C VAL A 74 0.77 9.97 -0.95
N MET A 75 0.98 8.76 -1.46
CA MET A 75 2.11 8.39 -2.29
C MET A 75 1.77 8.66 -3.75
N ARG A 76 2.40 9.69 -4.31
CA ARG A 76 2.28 10.05 -5.74
C ARG A 76 3.46 9.43 -6.51
N LEU A 77 3.17 8.45 -7.35
CA LEU A 77 4.16 7.61 -8.02
C LEU A 77 4.06 7.70 -9.55
N ASP A 78 5.21 7.68 -10.23
CA ASP A 78 5.26 7.64 -11.69
C ASP A 78 5.00 6.21 -12.18
N GLU A 79 3.96 6.01 -13.00
CA GLU A 79 3.57 4.70 -13.53
C GLU A 79 4.67 4.05 -14.39
N ALA A 80 5.56 4.85 -14.96
CA ALA A 80 6.68 4.36 -15.76
C ALA A 80 7.80 3.71 -14.93
N GLU A 81 7.90 4.01 -13.63
CA GLU A 81 8.95 3.51 -12.74
C GLU A 81 8.49 2.28 -11.94
N ILE A 82 8.04 1.21 -12.63
CA ILE A 82 7.36 0.08 -12.00
C ILE A 82 8.23 -0.64 -10.93
N GLU A 83 9.50 -0.90 -11.20
CA GLU A 83 10.39 -1.61 -10.27
C GLU A 83 10.64 -0.79 -9.00
N LYS A 84 10.87 0.51 -9.17
CA LYS A 84 11.05 1.45 -8.07
C LYS A 84 9.78 1.56 -7.22
N ASN A 85 8.62 1.64 -7.86
CA ASN A 85 7.34 1.67 -7.17
C ASN A 85 7.10 0.40 -6.35
N ILE A 86 7.39 -0.77 -6.93
CA ILE A 86 7.31 -2.05 -6.21
C ILE A 86 8.19 -2.02 -4.96
N ALA A 87 9.45 -1.58 -5.08
CA ALA A 87 10.38 -1.52 -3.95
C ALA A 87 9.90 -0.55 -2.84
N LEU A 88 9.42 0.64 -3.22
CA LEU A 88 8.89 1.63 -2.28
C LEU A 88 7.63 1.13 -1.57
N LEU A 89 6.69 0.54 -2.31
CA LEU A 89 5.44 0.01 -1.76
C LEU A 89 5.70 -1.21 -0.88
N ALA A 90 6.63 -2.11 -1.26
CA ALA A 90 7.00 -3.26 -0.45
C ALA A 90 7.59 -2.83 0.88
N ARG A 91 8.48 -1.82 0.87
CA ARG A 91 8.99 -1.20 2.10
C ARG A 91 7.87 -0.61 2.96
N ARG A 92 6.93 0.12 2.35
CA ARG A 92 5.79 0.73 3.06
C ARG A 92 4.89 -0.31 3.74
N ILE A 93 4.67 -1.45 3.08
CA ILE A 93 3.93 -2.59 3.61
C ILE A 93 4.70 -3.22 4.78
N LEU A 94 5.99 -3.53 4.59
CA LEU A 94 6.84 -4.12 5.64
C LEU A 94 6.91 -3.23 6.88
N ASP A 95 7.03 -1.91 6.71
CA ASP A 95 7.04 -0.97 7.83
C ASP A 95 5.69 -0.91 8.54
N GLY A 96 4.58 -1.05 7.80
CA GLY A 96 3.24 -1.19 8.39
C GLY A 96 3.08 -2.49 9.19
N MET A 97 3.58 -3.61 8.67
CA MET A 97 3.50 -4.93 9.32
C MET A 97 4.29 -5.00 10.64
N LYS A 98 5.32 -4.16 10.83
CA LYS A 98 6.02 -4.05 12.12
C LYS A 98 5.15 -3.40 13.20
N GLY A 99 4.17 -2.60 12.80
CA GLY A 99 3.36 -1.75 13.68
C GLY A 99 1.92 -2.24 13.88
N GLY A 100 1.41 -3.09 12.98
CA GLY A 100 0.06 -3.64 13.08
C GLY A 100 -0.37 -4.41 11.83
N GLU A 101 -1.69 -4.59 11.68
CA GLU A 101 -2.28 -5.26 10.52
C GLU A 101 -2.24 -4.35 9.29
N VAL A 102 -1.94 -4.94 8.14
CA VAL A 102 -1.93 -4.21 6.85
C VAL A 102 -3.06 -4.73 5.96
N PHE A 103 -3.90 -3.81 5.51
CA PHE A 103 -4.97 -4.06 4.54
C PHE A 103 -4.64 -3.39 3.22
N VAL A 104 -4.50 -4.19 2.18
CA VAL A 104 -4.18 -3.71 0.84
C VAL A 104 -5.41 -3.81 -0.06
N ASP A 105 -5.69 -2.74 -0.80
CA ASP A 105 -6.77 -2.69 -1.78
C ASP A 105 -6.23 -2.22 -3.14
N VAL A 106 -6.39 -3.08 -4.15
CA VAL A 106 -5.92 -2.85 -5.53
C VAL A 106 -7.07 -2.61 -6.51
N SER A 107 -8.26 -2.27 -6.01
CA SER A 107 -9.49 -2.13 -6.82
C SER A 107 -9.42 -0.97 -7.81
N GLY A 108 -8.85 0.15 -7.39
CA GLY A 108 -8.90 1.41 -8.14
C GLY A 108 -7.55 1.91 -8.59
N GLY A 109 -7.57 3.09 -9.22
CA GLY A 109 -6.36 3.76 -9.68
C GLY A 109 -5.82 3.24 -11.02
N PRO A 110 -4.73 3.85 -11.48
CA PRO A 110 -4.06 3.40 -12.68
C PRO A 110 -3.57 1.96 -12.53
N ARG A 111 -3.79 1.13 -13.56
CA ARG A 111 -3.52 -0.31 -13.50
C ARG A 111 -2.04 -0.63 -13.24
N GLY A 112 -1.12 0.21 -13.72
CA GLY A 112 0.31 0.06 -13.43
C GLY A 112 0.61 0.15 -11.93
N LEU A 113 0.00 1.11 -11.22
CA LEU A 113 0.17 1.25 -9.77
C LEU A 113 -0.55 0.17 -8.98
N ALA A 114 -1.76 -0.23 -9.40
CA ALA A 114 -2.48 -1.33 -8.77
C ALA A 114 -1.68 -2.65 -8.89
N LEU A 115 -1.09 -2.91 -10.05
CA LEU A 115 -0.21 -4.06 -10.27
C LEU A 115 1.07 -3.97 -9.44
N ALA A 116 1.71 -2.80 -9.38
CA ALA A 116 2.89 -2.57 -8.56
C ALA A 116 2.59 -2.80 -7.06
N LEU A 117 1.44 -2.33 -6.57
CA LEU A 117 0.99 -2.55 -5.20
C LEU A 117 0.70 -4.02 -4.91
N TYR A 118 0.07 -4.73 -5.85
CA TYR A 118 -0.15 -6.17 -5.74
C TYR A 118 1.16 -6.95 -5.68
N ALA A 119 2.10 -6.67 -6.60
CA ALA A 119 3.41 -7.30 -6.60
C ALA A 119 4.20 -7.01 -5.31
N ALA A 120 4.19 -5.76 -4.85
CA ALA A 120 4.78 -5.37 -3.58
C ALA A 120 4.17 -6.13 -2.38
N SER A 121 2.86 -6.41 -2.42
CA SER A 121 2.17 -7.18 -1.39
C SER A 121 2.62 -8.62 -1.33
N ILE A 122 2.85 -9.26 -2.48
CA ILE A 122 3.43 -10.61 -2.54
C ILE A 122 4.85 -10.61 -1.99
N LEU A 123 5.68 -9.65 -2.42
CA LEU A 123 7.09 -9.57 -1.99
C LEU A 123 7.24 -9.29 -0.49
N ALA A 124 6.37 -8.44 0.07
CA ALA A 124 6.35 -8.12 1.49
C ALA A 124 5.68 -9.21 2.34
N GLY A 125 4.85 -10.07 1.73
CA GLY A 125 4.06 -11.07 2.43
C GLY A 125 2.85 -10.48 3.17
N ALA A 126 2.16 -9.50 2.58
CA ALA A 126 0.94 -8.94 3.15
C ALA A 126 -0.17 -10.00 3.27
N GLY A 127 -0.84 -10.07 4.42
CA GLY A 127 -1.85 -11.10 4.70
C GLY A 127 -3.27 -10.80 4.20
N ASP A 128 -3.61 -9.53 3.96
CA ASP A 128 -4.95 -9.13 3.51
C ASP A 128 -4.86 -8.20 2.30
N VAL A 129 -4.97 -8.80 1.12
CA VAL A 129 -4.99 -8.11 -0.18
C VAL A 129 -6.36 -8.34 -0.82
N SER A 130 -7.02 -7.27 -1.23
CA SER A 130 -8.38 -7.33 -1.76
C SER A 130 -8.56 -6.53 -3.03
N LEU A 131 -9.54 -6.95 -3.84
CA LEU A 131 -9.97 -6.32 -5.08
C LEU A 131 -11.51 -6.30 -5.08
N THR A 132 -12.10 -5.18 -5.46
CA THR A 132 -13.53 -5.09 -5.76
C THR A 132 -13.74 -5.40 -7.24
N LEU A 133 -14.55 -6.41 -7.54
CA LEU A 133 -14.91 -6.79 -8.90
C LEU A 133 -15.84 -5.74 -9.50
N GLU A 134 -15.50 -5.21 -10.67
CA GLU A 134 -16.30 -4.19 -11.35
C GLU A 134 -17.68 -4.70 -11.78
N THR A 135 -17.78 -5.99 -12.11
CA THR A 135 -19.02 -6.61 -12.62
C THR A 135 -20.05 -6.88 -11.53
N THR A 136 -19.60 -7.27 -10.33
CA THR A 136 -20.49 -7.67 -9.22
C THR A 136 -20.50 -6.68 -8.07
N GLY A 137 -19.49 -5.80 -7.98
CA GLY A 137 -19.25 -4.95 -6.81
C GLY A 137 -18.80 -5.73 -5.57
N GLU A 138 -18.49 -7.02 -5.72
CA GLU A 138 -18.03 -7.87 -4.62
C GLU A 138 -16.55 -7.63 -4.32
N ARG A 139 -16.21 -7.49 -3.04
CA ARG A 139 -14.82 -7.46 -2.58
C ARG A 139 -14.33 -8.89 -2.38
N VAL A 140 -13.34 -9.29 -3.16
CA VAL A 140 -12.70 -10.60 -3.07
C VAL A 140 -11.29 -10.46 -2.53
N LYS A 141 -10.85 -11.45 -1.74
CA LYS A 141 -9.44 -11.58 -1.38
C LYS A 141 -8.65 -12.10 -2.57
N VAL A 142 -7.56 -11.43 -2.90
CA VAL A 142 -6.66 -11.84 -3.97
C VAL A 142 -5.67 -12.84 -3.39
N PRO A 143 -5.39 -13.97 -4.06
CA PRO A 143 -4.41 -14.93 -3.58
C PRO A 143 -3.03 -14.28 -3.47
N VAL A 144 -2.45 -14.29 -2.28
CA VAL A 144 -1.07 -13.85 -2.07
C VAL A 144 -0.19 -15.08 -2.22
N LEU A 145 0.68 -15.07 -3.23
CA LEU A 145 1.64 -16.15 -3.42
C LEU A 145 2.61 -16.20 -2.24
N PRO A 146 3.13 -17.38 -1.86
CA PRO A 146 4.19 -17.48 -0.87
C PRO A 146 5.34 -16.55 -1.27
N ASN A 147 5.86 -15.79 -0.31
CA ASN A 147 6.97 -14.88 -0.56
C ASN A 147 8.11 -15.69 -1.22
N PRO A 148 8.53 -15.35 -2.45
CA PRO A 148 9.55 -16.12 -3.18
C PRO A 148 10.91 -16.08 -2.49
N PHE A 149 11.10 -15.16 -1.55
CA PHE A 149 12.29 -15.03 -0.72
C PHE A 149 12.14 -15.63 0.69
N ALA A 150 11.02 -16.29 0.99
CA ALA A 150 10.86 -17.05 2.22
C ALA A 150 11.91 -18.17 2.27
N GLY A 151 12.81 -18.12 3.26
CA GLY A 151 13.87 -19.11 3.42
C GLY A 151 15.18 -18.79 2.69
N VAL A 152 15.35 -17.58 2.15
CA VAL A 152 16.66 -17.10 1.68
C VAL A 152 17.65 -17.07 2.85
N THR A 153 18.74 -17.82 2.72
CA THR A 153 19.82 -17.84 3.71
C THR A 153 20.60 -16.54 3.70
N GLU A 154 21.27 -16.20 4.81
CA GLU A 154 22.14 -15.01 4.89
C GLU A 154 23.19 -15.02 3.77
N ARG A 155 23.75 -16.19 3.44
CA ARG A 155 24.72 -16.32 2.35
C ARG A 155 24.12 -15.97 0.99
N GLN A 156 22.90 -16.43 0.70
CA GLN A 156 22.20 -16.09 -0.54
C GLN A 156 21.83 -14.61 -0.57
N LEU A 157 21.44 -14.03 0.56
CA LEU A 157 21.16 -12.60 0.66
C LEU A 157 22.41 -11.76 0.38
N GLN A 158 23.57 -12.14 0.92
CA GLN A 158 24.85 -11.48 0.62
C GLN A 158 25.22 -11.60 -0.86
N ALA A 159 24.97 -12.76 -1.48
CA ALA A 159 25.17 -12.92 -2.92
C ALA A 159 24.25 -11.99 -3.73
N LEU A 160 22.95 -11.91 -3.39
CA LEU A 160 22.01 -11.00 -4.04
C LEU A 160 22.42 -9.53 -3.89
N LYS A 161 22.92 -9.12 -2.73
CA LYS A 161 23.45 -7.76 -2.50
C LYS A 161 24.69 -7.45 -3.33
N SER A 162 25.46 -8.46 -3.72
CA SER A 162 26.65 -8.31 -4.57
C SER A 162 26.34 -8.29 -6.07
N LEU A 163 25.13 -8.66 -6.47
CA LEU A 163 24.71 -8.58 -7.87
C LEU A 163 24.47 -7.13 -8.29
N PRO A 164 24.78 -6.77 -9.55
CA PRO A 164 24.42 -5.46 -10.08
C PRO A 164 22.90 -5.30 -10.08
N LEU A 165 22.43 -4.11 -9.69
CA LEU A 165 20.99 -3.76 -9.64
C LEU A 165 20.31 -3.82 -11.00
N THR A 166 21.09 -3.77 -12.07
CA THR A 166 20.62 -3.84 -13.46
C THR A 166 21.37 -4.96 -14.15
N VAL A 167 20.62 -5.95 -14.65
CA VAL A 167 21.17 -6.93 -15.59
C VAL A 167 20.98 -6.32 -16.97
N THR A 168 22.02 -5.66 -17.49
CA THR A 168 22.06 -5.29 -18.90
C THR A 168 22.05 -6.57 -19.73
N ALA A 169 21.02 -6.75 -20.55
CA ALA A 169 20.99 -7.74 -21.62
C ALA A 169 21.91 -7.31 -22.78
#